data_AF-A0A811GC79-F1
#
_entry.id   AF-A0A811GC79-F1
#
_cell.length_a   1.000
_cell.length_b   1.000
_cell.length_c   1.000
_cell.angle_alpha   90.00
_cell.angle_beta   90.00
_cell.angle_gamma   90.00
#
_symmetry.space_group_name_H-M   'P 1'
#
loop_
_entity.id
_entity.type
_entity.pdbx_description
1 polymer ?
#
loop_
_entity_poly.entity_id
_entity_poly.type
_entity_poly.pdbx_seq_one_letter_code
_entity_poly.pdbx_strand_id
1 'polypeptide(L)'
;MNGHMYSHPTAIQTMSDGTIKQVNPFSGTEVWTVPGRGHRPLSTPQGNITPITPSDHSNTCAFCSDRYLDTPPEKARIVRDDDGWTILRGVLPDRLHDSVPAFRRVSNLFEIVSYDYWRNNYGFSMDLETTDWMQSYISTEKGREHVLATVRTKLQAAGIQEMPDDATLLSQGEAFFGGGHDLIIGQRHFVPGATQSDQLASAGTLSPDEHFAFIFFTVDALREAYQRNRYAPYVAVFQNWLKPAGASFDHLHKQLVAIDERGVHGETEIAKLRNYPNMYNEWAVDYAGQRNLIIAENDHAVCFAGFGHRYPTLEVFSRSATPEPWLQTNEEIKAMSDLIHACHAAAGPHVPCNEEWHHKPIDLDIAMPWRVMIKWRVSTLAGFEGSTKVYLNTLSPWDVRDRVVPRLYELRDSGAIDGSIRIATECSVRRNSLLYNKNLNM
;
A
#
# COMPACT_ATOMS: atom_id res chain seq x y z
N MET A 1 5.01 1.53 -37.95
CA MET A 1 5.95 0.43 -37.64
C MET A 1 5.38 -0.30 -36.44
N ASN A 2 4.99 -1.56 -36.62
CA ASN A 2 4.40 -2.39 -35.55
C ASN A 2 5.43 -2.53 -34.43
N GLY A 3 5.22 -1.83 -33.32
CA GLY A 3 5.98 -2.08 -32.10
C GLY A 3 5.71 -3.51 -31.68
N HIS A 4 6.74 -4.35 -31.73
CA HIS A 4 6.70 -5.70 -31.17
C HIS A 4 6.31 -5.59 -29.70
N MET A 5 5.04 -5.78 -29.39
CA MET A 5 4.54 -5.85 -28.03
C MET A 5 4.93 -7.23 -27.50
N TYR A 6 6.22 -7.41 -27.23
CA TYR A 6 6.82 -8.66 -26.77
C TYR A 6 6.64 -9.83 -27.76
N SER A 7 7.21 -10.99 -27.45
CA SER A 7 7.19 -12.23 -28.26
C SER A 7 5.79 -12.80 -28.50
N HIS A 8 4.73 -12.19 -27.94
CA HIS A 8 3.37 -12.71 -27.90
C HIS A 8 2.36 -11.73 -28.55
N PRO A 9 1.43 -12.23 -29.39
CA PRO A 9 0.44 -11.38 -30.07
C PRO A 9 -0.66 -10.83 -29.14
N THR A 10 -0.83 -11.40 -27.94
CA THR A 10 -1.85 -10.99 -26.95
C THR A 10 -1.35 -11.19 -25.52
N ALA A 11 -1.87 -10.41 -24.57
CA ALA A 11 -1.45 -10.47 -23.16
C ALA A 11 -1.70 -11.82 -22.45
N ILE A 12 -2.75 -12.58 -22.85
CA ILE A 12 -3.02 -13.92 -22.34
C ILE A 12 -3.26 -14.89 -23.50
N GLN A 13 -2.57 -16.03 -23.50
CA GLN A 13 -2.70 -17.10 -24.48
C GLN A 13 -2.86 -18.45 -23.77
N THR A 14 -3.93 -19.19 -24.10
CA THR A 14 -4.12 -20.58 -23.65
C THR A 14 -3.57 -21.52 -24.72
N MET A 15 -2.66 -22.39 -24.30
CA MET A 15 -2.02 -23.40 -25.15
C MET A 15 -2.90 -24.67 -25.23
N SER A 16 -2.63 -25.54 -26.21
CA SER A 16 -3.42 -26.76 -26.44
C SER A 16 -3.38 -27.76 -25.28
N ASP A 17 -2.32 -27.74 -24.47
CA ASP A 17 -2.17 -28.56 -23.26
C ASP A 17 -2.86 -27.95 -22.03
N GLY A 18 -3.48 -26.78 -22.16
CA GLY A 18 -4.09 -26.03 -21.07
C GLY A 18 -3.15 -25.07 -20.35
N THR A 19 -1.87 -24.98 -20.73
CA THR A 19 -0.95 -23.98 -20.17
C THR A 19 -1.41 -22.57 -20.53
N ILE A 20 -1.51 -21.68 -19.56
CA ILE A 20 -1.85 -20.27 -19.77
C ILE A 20 -0.57 -19.46 -19.72
N LYS A 21 -0.18 -18.83 -20.83
CA LYS A 21 0.95 -17.90 -20.92
C LYS A 21 0.43 -16.46 -20.85
N GLN A 22 1.07 -15.65 -20.04
CA GLN A 22 0.69 -14.27 -19.76
C GLN A 22 1.89 -13.35 -19.95
N VAL A 23 1.66 -12.15 -20.47
CA VAL A 23 2.64 -11.06 -20.53
C VAL A 23 2.00 -9.81 -19.97
N ASN A 24 2.64 -9.18 -18.99
CA ASN A 24 2.15 -7.89 -18.49
C ASN A 24 2.41 -6.81 -19.56
N PRO A 25 1.39 -6.08 -20.02
CA PRO A 25 1.55 -5.12 -21.11
C PRO A 25 2.45 -3.92 -20.74
N PHE A 26 2.54 -3.59 -19.45
CA PHE A 26 3.31 -2.45 -18.94
C PHE A 26 4.76 -2.83 -18.66
N SER A 27 5.02 -3.93 -17.98
CA SER A 27 6.38 -4.34 -17.59
C SER A 27 7.05 -5.31 -18.59
N GLY A 28 6.27 -6.04 -19.38
CA GLY A 28 6.77 -7.16 -20.19
C GLY A 28 7.05 -8.43 -19.39
N THR A 29 6.63 -8.50 -18.13
CA THR A 29 6.82 -9.68 -17.28
C THR A 29 6.08 -10.88 -17.87
N GLU A 30 6.80 -11.98 -18.08
CA GLU A 30 6.22 -13.23 -18.58
C GLU A 30 5.88 -14.19 -17.44
N VAL A 31 4.69 -14.79 -17.51
CA VAL A 31 4.18 -15.66 -16.45
C VAL A 31 3.38 -16.82 -17.03
N TRP A 32 3.65 -18.04 -16.57
CA TRP A 32 2.92 -19.23 -17.00
C TRP A 32 2.14 -19.85 -15.84
N THR A 33 0.91 -20.25 -16.11
CA THR A 33 0.10 -21.12 -15.25
C THR A 33 0.02 -22.48 -15.92
N VAL A 34 0.66 -23.49 -15.33
CA VAL A 34 0.78 -24.84 -15.89
C VAL A 34 -0.22 -25.77 -15.20
N PRO A 35 -1.02 -26.56 -15.95
CA PRO A 35 -1.95 -27.54 -15.38
C PRO A 35 -1.28 -28.48 -14.38
N GLY A 36 -2.02 -28.88 -13.34
CA GLY A 36 -1.53 -29.78 -12.29
C GLY A 36 -0.68 -29.11 -11.18
N ARG A 37 -0.37 -27.82 -11.29
CA ARG A 37 0.34 -27.06 -10.22
C ARG A 37 -0.57 -26.28 -9.26
N GLY A 38 -1.89 -26.32 -9.46
CA GLY A 38 -2.87 -25.44 -8.80
C GLY A 38 -3.32 -25.80 -7.38
N HIS A 39 -2.91 -26.94 -6.81
CA HIS A 39 -3.47 -27.43 -5.53
C HIS A 39 -2.85 -26.85 -4.25
N ARG A 40 -2.05 -25.77 -4.32
CA ARG A 40 -1.45 -25.18 -3.12
C ARG A 40 -2.43 -24.23 -2.41
N PRO A 41 -2.61 -24.34 -1.08
CA PRO A 41 -3.36 -23.35 -0.30
C PRO A 41 -2.75 -21.95 -0.44
N LEU A 42 -3.59 -20.90 -0.41
CA LEU A 42 -3.12 -19.50 -0.40
C LEU A 42 -2.60 -19.07 0.97
N SER A 43 -3.19 -19.61 2.02
CA SER A 43 -2.73 -19.38 3.38
C SER A 43 -1.44 -20.17 3.62
N THR A 44 -0.46 -19.51 4.23
CA THR A 44 0.65 -20.24 4.83
C THR A 44 0.15 -21.10 5.99
N PRO A 45 0.75 -22.28 6.24
CA PRO A 45 0.49 -23.02 7.47
C PRO A 45 0.67 -22.08 8.65
N GLN A 46 -0.37 -21.91 9.47
CA GLN A 46 -0.27 -21.07 10.66
C GLN A 46 0.81 -21.66 11.57
N GLY A 47 1.63 -20.79 12.15
CA GLY A 47 2.63 -21.19 13.15
C GLY A 47 1.98 -21.73 14.42
N ASN A 48 2.75 -21.83 15.50
CA ASN A 48 2.19 -22.19 16.79
C ASN A 48 1.21 -21.09 17.25
N ILE A 49 -0.08 -21.37 17.16
CA ILE A 49 -1.15 -20.50 17.66
C ILE A 49 -1.14 -20.61 19.18
N THR A 50 -0.85 -19.49 19.85
CA THR A 50 -0.89 -19.37 21.30
C THR A 50 -2.11 -18.56 21.74
N PRO A 51 -2.71 -18.88 22.91
CA PRO A 51 -3.69 -18.02 23.55
C PRO A 51 -3.10 -16.63 23.82
N ILE A 52 -3.93 -15.60 23.73
CA ILE A 52 -3.59 -14.23 24.12
C ILE A 52 -4.44 -13.76 25.30
N THR A 53 -3.89 -12.80 26.04
CA THR A 53 -4.49 -12.18 27.23
C THR A 53 -5.03 -10.79 26.89
N PRO A 54 -5.87 -10.18 27.75
CA PRO A 54 -6.34 -8.81 27.53
C PRO A 54 -5.21 -7.78 27.35
N SER A 55 -4.06 -7.93 28.02
CA SER A 55 -2.92 -7.03 27.86
C SER A 55 -2.21 -7.14 26.52
N ASP A 56 -2.33 -8.28 25.83
CA ASP A 56 -1.71 -8.46 24.52
C ASP A 56 -2.36 -7.56 23.45
N HIS A 57 -3.64 -7.22 23.60
CA HIS A 57 -4.35 -6.30 22.69
C HIS A 57 -3.68 -4.93 22.56
N SER A 58 -2.96 -4.48 23.59
CA SER A 58 -2.36 -3.14 23.68
C SER A 58 -0.84 -3.13 23.87
N ASN A 59 -0.18 -4.29 24.03
CA ASN A 59 1.23 -4.35 24.41
C ASN A 59 2.11 -5.35 23.61
N THR A 60 1.55 -6.08 22.64
CA THR A 60 2.29 -7.14 21.91
C THR A 60 3.52 -6.64 21.14
N CYS A 61 3.47 -5.46 20.53
CA CYS A 61 4.59 -4.91 19.75
C CYS A 61 4.70 -3.39 19.90
N ALA A 62 5.80 -2.82 19.39
CA ALA A 62 6.10 -1.38 19.47
C ALA A 62 5.01 -0.48 18.83
N PHE A 63 4.12 -1.02 18.01
CA PHE A 63 3.04 -0.27 17.37
C PHE A 63 1.74 -0.23 18.21
N CYS A 64 1.66 -1.03 19.27
CA CYS A 64 0.47 -1.14 20.10
C CYS A 64 0.27 0.09 21.01
N SER A 65 -0.97 0.29 21.48
CA SER A 65 -1.40 1.54 22.12
C SER A 65 -0.74 1.89 23.43
N ASP A 66 -0.24 0.92 24.19
CA ASP A 66 0.47 1.17 25.46
C ASP A 66 1.95 1.52 25.22
N ARG A 67 2.40 1.44 23.96
CA ARG A 67 3.80 1.55 23.55
C ARG A 67 4.01 2.65 22.51
N TYR A 68 3.18 3.71 22.53
CA TYR A 68 3.29 4.80 21.54
C TYR A 68 4.66 5.48 21.48
N LEU A 69 5.42 5.46 22.57
CA LEU A 69 6.78 6.03 22.68
C LEU A 69 7.89 5.04 22.28
N ASP A 70 7.53 3.84 21.80
CA ASP A 70 8.48 2.89 21.21
C ASP A 70 8.64 3.10 19.70
N THR A 71 7.86 4.02 19.12
CA THR A 71 7.99 4.51 17.74
C THR A 71 8.54 5.94 17.74
N PRO A 72 9.16 6.41 16.64
CA PRO A 72 9.56 7.82 16.53
C PRO A 72 8.41 8.80 16.78
N PRO A 73 8.71 10.08 17.11
CA PRO A 73 7.73 11.14 17.28
C PRO A 73 6.60 11.10 16.26
N GLU A 74 5.38 11.19 16.75
CA GLU A 74 4.19 11.08 15.92
C GLU A 74 3.94 12.37 15.14
N LYS A 75 4.07 12.28 13.81
CA LYS A 75 3.83 13.40 12.89
C LYS A 75 2.37 13.80 12.87
N ALA A 76 1.49 12.81 12.83
CA ALA A 76 0.05 13.02 12.82
C ALA A 76 -0.71 11.75 13.26
N ARG A 77 -1.98 11.92 13.59
CA ARG A 77 -2.96 10.83 13.77
C ARG A 77 -4.28 11.20 13.14
N ILE A 78 -5.07 10.20 12.81
CA ILE A 78 -6.48 10.38 12.47
C ILE A 78 -7.35 9.78 13.57
N VAL A 79 -8.32 10.56 14.04
CA VAL A 79 -9.26 10.22 15.11
C VAL A 79 -10.68 10.32 14.58
N ARG A 80 -11.61 9.55 15.17
CA ARG A 80 -13.04 9.71 14.93
C ARG A 80 -13.60 10.68 15.98
N ASP A 81 -14.26 11.74 15.55
CA ASP A 81 -15.08 12.60 16.39
C ASP A 81 -16.55 12.54 15.95
N ASP A 82 -17.41 13.35 16.57
CA ASP A 82 -18.85 13.39 16.27
C ASP A 82 -19.14 13.87 14.83
N ASP A 83 -18.24 14.68 14.24
CA ASP A 83 -18.40 15.30 12.93
C ASP A 83 -17.78 14.46 11.80
N GLY A 84 -16.86 13.54 12.10
CA GLY A 84 -16.04 12.98 11.04
C GLY A 84 -14.79 12.23 11.46
N TRP A 85 -13.92 12.08 10.48
CA TRP A 85 -12.52 11.74 10.66
C TRP A 85 -11.70 13.02 10.66
N THR A 86 -10.96 13.26 11.73
CA THR A 86 -10.15 14.47 11.89
C THR A 86 -8.68 14.12 12.05
N ILE A 87 -7.81 14.83 11.32
CA ILE A 87 -6.35 14.66 11.41
C ILE A 87 -5.80 15.65 12.43
N LEU A 88 -5.12 15.13 13.46
CA LEU A 88 -4.38 15.90 14.44
C LEU A 88 -2.89 15.81 14.12
N ARG A 89 -2.18 16.95 14.08
CA ARG A 89 -0.75 17.02 13.74
C ARG A 89 0.08 17.38 14.97
N GLY A 90 1.29 16.83 15.04
CA GLY A 90 2.29 17.21 16.04
C GLY A 90 1.87 17.04 17.49
N VAL A 91 1.09 15.99 17.80
CA VAL A 91 0.63 15.72 19.17
C VAL A 91 1.83 15.49 20.09
N LEU A 92 1.89 16.25 21.18
CA LEU A 92 2.98 16.16 22.15
C LEU A 92 2.92 14.88 22.99
N PRO A 93 4.07 14.39 23.52
CA PRO A 93 4.15 13.14 24.29
C PRO A 93 3.17 13.02 25.46
N ASP A 94 2.85 14.13 26.13
CA ASP A 94 1.94 14.15 27.28
C ASP A 94 0.46 14.15 26.89
N ARG A 95 0.17 14.34 25.61
CA ARG A 95 -1.18 14.42 25.05
C ARG A 95 -1.54 13.21 24.19
N LEU A 96 -0.61 12.24 24.04
CA LEU A 96 -0.81 11.05 23.19
C LEU A 96 -2.01 10.20 23.61
N HIS A 97 -2.43 10.25 24.88
CA HIS A 97 -3.57 9.48 25.40
C HIS A 97 -4.85 10.30 25.55
N ASP A 98 -4.88 11.58 25.14
CA ASP A 98 -6.09 12.40 25.19
C ASP A 98 -7.12 12.03 24.11
N SER A 99 -6.69 11.24 23.12
CA SER A 99 -7.49 10.79 21.99
C SER A 99 -7.11 9.35 21.65
N VAL A 100 -8.03 8.58 21.08
CA VAL A 100 -7.75 7.24 20.55
C VAL A 100 -7.58 7.31 19.03
N PRO A 101 -6.35 7.20 18.50
CA PRO A 101 -6.13 7.23 17.05
C PRO A 101 -6.60 5.94 16.39
N ALA A 102 -7.32 6.07 15.26
CA ALA A 102 -7.57 4.94 14.37
C ALA A 102 -6.29 4.56 13.60
N PHE A 103 -5.54 5.59 13.17
CA PHE A 103 -4.22 5.42 12.56
C PHE A 103 -3.26 6.52 13.02
N ARG A 104 -1.97 6.19 13.08
CA ARG A 104 -0.87 7.11 13.44
C ARG A 104 0.16 7.15 12.32
N ARG A 105 0.72 8.32 12.06
CA ARG A 105 1.85 8.53 11.15
C ARG A 105 3.10 8.83 11.95
N VAL A 106 4.11 7.99 11.80
CA VAL A 106 5.44 8.15 12.42
C VAL A 106 6.50 8.00 11.33
N SER A 107 7.71 8.52 11.56
CA SER A 107 8.83 8.16 10.69
C SER A 107 9.28 6.72 10.91
N ASN A 108 9.83 6.13 9.86
CA ASN A 108 10.46 4.82 9.94
C ASN A 108 11.83 4.95 10.62
N LEU A 109 12.13 4.07 11.58
CA LEU A 109 13.41 4.06 12.29
C LEU A 109 14.59 3.74 11.35
N PHE A 110 14.35 2.90 10.34
CA PHE A 110 15.33 2.46 9.35
C PHE A 110 14.93 2.98 7.96
N GLU A 111 15.24 4.25 7.72
CA GLU A 111 14.96 4.95 6.47
C GLU A 111 15.62 4.25 5.26
N ILE A 112 14.91 4.16 4.14
CA ILE A 112 15.49 3.67 2.88
C ILE A 112 16.32 4.79 2.24
N VAL A 113 15.73 5.99 2.16
CA VAL A 113 16.41 7.24 1.80
C VAL A 113 16.40 8.12 3.03
N SER A 114 17.55 8.28 3.69
CA SER A 114 17.65 8.98 4.98
C SER A 114 17.50 10.49 4.84
N TYR A 115 17.12 11.17 5.92
CA TYR A 115 17.16 12.63 5.98
C TYR A 115 18.55 13.20 5.62
N ASP A 116 19.64 12.57 6.07
CA ASP A 116 21.00 13.00 5.74
C ASP A 116 21.34 12.80 4.26
N TYR A 117 20.76 11.81 3.58
CA TYR A 117 20.89 11.69 2.13
C TYR A 117 20.38 12.94 1.43
N TRP A 118 19.17 13.41 1.79
CA TRP A 118 18.61 14.62 1.22
C TRP A 118 19.43 15.87 1.58
N ARG A 119 19.86 15.98 2.84
CA ARG A 119 20.67 17.10 3.32
C ARG A 119 22.00 17.20 2.56
N ASN A 120 22.73 16.10 2.46
CA ASN A 120 24.08 16.08 1.91
C ASN A 120 24.11 16.20 0.38
N ASN A 121 23.12 15.64 -0.32
CA ASN A 121 23.11 15.63 -1.79
C ASN A 121 22.32 16.79 -2.41
N TYR A 122 21.29 17.28 -1.72
CA TYR A 122 20.37 18.30 -2.24
C TYR A 122 20.36 19.59 -1.41
N GLY A 123 21.12 19.65 -0.31
CA GLY A 123 21.04 20.78 0.63
C GLY A 123 19.64 20.91 1.25
N PHE A 124 18.91 19.79 1.36
CA PHE A 124 17.57 19.78 1.95
C PHE A 124 17.62 20.17 3.43
N SER A 125 16.65 20.99 3.83
CA SER A 125 16.42 21.38 5.23
C SER A 125 14.93 21.33 5.51
N MET A 126 14.58 21.03 6.76
CA MET A 126 13.20 21.16 7.24
C MET A 126 12.64 22.57 6.98
N ASP A 127 11.34 22.64 6.66
CA ASP A 127 10.61 23.91 6.62
C ASP A 127 10.40 24.48 8.03
N LEU A 128 9.86 25.71 8.10
CA LEU A 128 9.63 26.40 9.37
C LEU A 128 8.64 25.64 10.26
N GLU A 129 7.55 25.12 9.69
CA GLU A 129 6.53 24.41 10.47
C GLU A 129 7.09 23.13 11.10
N THR A 130 7.87 22.35 10.36
CA THR A 130 8.53 21.14 10.85
C THR A 130 9.58 21.48 11.90
N THR A 131 10.33 22.57 11.69
CA THR A 131 11.33 23.05 12.65
C THR A 131 10.66 23.48 13.96
N ASP A 132 9.59 24.28 13.90
CA ASP A 132 8.84 24.76 15.05
C ASP A 132 8.19 23.60 15.83
N TRP A 133 7.66 22.61 15.11
CA TRP A 133 7.14 21.38 15.74
C TRP A 133 8.25 20.61 16.46
N MET A 134 9.40 20.40 15.81
CA MET A 134 10.54 19.72 16.43
C MET A 134 11.01 20.44 17.69
N GLN A 135 11.21 21.76 17.61
CA GLN A 135 11.63 22.56 18.77
C GLN A 135 10.61 22.50 19.90
N SER A 136 9.32 22.59 19.59
CA SER A 136 8.25 22.45 20.58
C SER A 136 8.27 21.07 21.24
N TYR A 137 8.47 20.00 20.47
CA TYR A 137 8.53 18.62 20.97
C TYR A 137 9.71 18.44 21.94
N ILE A 138 10.93 18.81 21.53
CA ILE A 138 12.15 18.61 22.34
C ILE A 138 12.29 19.62 23.48
N SER A 139 11.48 20.69 23.50
CA SER A 139 11.46 21.64 24.62
C SER A 139 10.83 21.05 25.88
N THR A 140 10.03 19.98 25.75
CA THR A 140 9.46 19.23 26.86
C THR A 140 10.43 18.15 27.35
N GLU A 141 10.47 17.91 28.66
CA GLU A 141 11.34 16.87 29.24
C GLU A 141 11.06 15.48 28.63
N LYS A 142 9.78 15.11 28.55
CA LYS A 142 9.36 13.83 27.99
C LYS A 142 9.63 13.71 26.50
N GLY A 143 9.47 14.80 25.74
CA GLY A 143 9.75 14.80 24.30
C GLY A 143 11.25 14.69 24.01
N ARG A 144 12.07 15.39 24.80
CA ARG A 144 13.52 15.26 24.78
C ARG A 144 13.96 13.83 25.09
N GLU A 145 13.49 13.27 26.21
CA GLU A 145 13.82 11.91 26.63
C GLU A 145 13.41 10.89 25.55
N HIS A 146 12.22 11.04 24.99
CA HIS A 146 11.72 10.19 23.92
C HIS A 146 12.66 10.20 22.71
N VAL A 147 13.00 11.37 22.17
CA VAL A 147 13.90 11.46 21.00
C VAL A 147 15.26 10.82 21.31
N LEU A 148 15.85 11.11 22.47
CA LEU A 148 17.12 10.51 22.87
C LEU A 148 17.03 8.98 22.97
N ALA A 149 15.96 8.45 23.57
CA ALA A 149 15.72 7.02 23.67
C ALA A 149 15.57 6.37 22.29
N THR A 150 14.76 6.95 21.40
CA THR A 150 14.56 6.44 20.04
C THR A 150 15.87 6.40 19.24
N VAL A 151 16.70 7.45 19.31
CA VAL A 151 18.01 7.46 18.63
C VAL A 151 18.94 6.41 19.23
N ARG A 152 19.00 6.27 20.56
CA ARG A 152 19.80 5.23 21.22
C ARG A 152 19.37 3.84 20.76
N THR A 153 18.07 3.55 20.70
CA THR A 153 17.55 2.28 20.18
C THR A 153 17.97 2.03 18.72
N LYS A 154 17.89 3.06 17.85
CA LYS A 154 18.36 2.97 16.45
C LYS A 154 19.85 2.63 16.38
N LEU A 155 20.69 3.32 17.15
CA LEU A 155 22.14 3.12 17.17
C LEU A 155 22.52 1.74 17.72
N GLN A 156 21.86 1.27 18.78
CA GLN A 156 22.05 -0.06 19.34
C GLN A 156 21.68 -1.15 18.33
N ALA A 157 20.56 -0.99 17.61
CA ALA A 157 20.15 -1.92 16.56
C ALA A 157 21.15 -1.93 15.38
N ALA A 158 21.86 -0.83 15.14
CA ALA A 158 22.96 -0.73 14.17
C ALA A 158 24.30 -1.26 14.70
N GLY A 159 24.36 -1.75 15.95
CA GLY A 159 25.56 -2.31 16.56
C GLY A 159 26.53 -1.29 17.18
N ILE A 160 26.11 -0.03 17.33
CA ILE A 160 26.92 1.02 17.98
C ILE A 160 26.87 0.83 19.50
N GLN A 161 28.04 0.70 20.14
CA GLN A 161 28.16 0.43 21.58
C GLN A 161 28.40 1.69 22.42
N GLU A 162 29.20 2.62 21.92
CA GLU A 162 29.49 3.88 22.59
C GLU A 162 28.47 4.93 22.13
N MET A 163 27.64 5.40 23.06
CA MET A 163 26.60 6.38 22.75
C MET A 163 27.21 7.79 22.68
N PRO A 164 26.91 8.57 21.63
CA PRO A 164 27.26 9.98 21.57
C PRO A 164 26.66 10.81 22.72
N ASP A 165 27.13 12.05 22.86
CA ASP A 165 26.50 13.01 23.75
C ASP A 165 25.05 13.34 23.33
N ASP A 166 24.28 13.87 24.26
CA ASP A 166 22.88 14.20 24.02
C ASP A 166 22.68 15.24 22.90
N ALA A 167 23.62 16.15 22.70
CA ALA A 167 23.52 17.16 21.64
C ALA A 167 23.60 16.51 20.25
N THR A 168 24.53 15.57 20.09
CA THR A 168 24.70 14.77 18.87
C THR A 168 23.50 13.85 18.64
N LEU A 169 23.01 13.20 19.70
CA LEU A 169 21.81 12.34 19.63
C LEU A 169 20.59 13.14 19.18
N LEU A 170 20.36 14.34 19.74
CA LEU A 170 19.27 15.20 19.30
C LEU A 170 19.38 15.61 17.82
N SER A 171 20.58 15.96 17.34
CA SER A 171 20.76 16.33 15.93
C SER A 171 20.47 15.17 14.99
N GLN A 172 20.84 13.93 15.37
CA GLN A 172 20.41 12.73 14.62
C GLN A 172 18.89 12.51 14.69
N GLY A 173 18.25 12.95 15.77
CA GLY A 173 16.80 12.92 15.94
C GLY A 173 16.02 13.78 14.95
N GLU A 174 16.66 14.75 14.29
CA GLU A 174 16.04 15.56 13.21
C GLU A 174 15.40 14.69 12.12
N ALA A 175 15.98 13.52 11.84
CA ALA A 175 15.47 12.58 10.86
C ALA A 175 14.05 12.08 11.18
N PHE A 176 13.63 12.07 12.45
CA PHE A 176 12.27 11.67 12.83
C PHE A 176 11.20 12.73 12.50
N PHE A 177 11.65 13.97 12.26
CA PHE A 177 10.78 15.10 11.94
C PHE A 177 10.82 15.39 10.43
N GLY A 178 12.02 15.50 9.87
CA GLY A 178 12.27 15.84 8.46
C GLY A 178 12.43 14.65 7.50
N GLY A 179 12.47 13.41 8.00
CA GLY A 179 12.66 12.22 7.17
C GLY A 179 11.51 11.94 6.21
N GLY A 180 11.85 11.38 5.05
CA GLY A 180 10.91 11.09 3.95
C GLY A 180 10.40 9.64 3.92
N HIS A 181 10.73 8.81 4.91
CA HIS A 181 10.22 7.45 5.06
C HIS A 181 9.28 7.37 6.26
N ASP A 182 7.99 7.20 6.02
CA ASP A 182 6.95 7.19 7.05
C ASP A 182 6.17 5.87 7.08
N LEU A 183 5.57 5.61 8.25
CA LEU A 183 4.68 4.48 8.53
C LEU A 183 3.29 5.01 8.93
N ILE A 184 2.24 4.48 8.31
CA ILE A 184 0.84 4.63 8.77
C ILE A 184 0.47 3.36 9.53
N ILE A 185 0.32 3.47 10.84
CA ILE A 185 0.14 2.35 11.77
C ILE A 185 -1.33 2.28 12.21
N GLY A 186 -1.96 1.12 12.09
CA GLY A 186 -3.33 0.88 12.57
C GLY A 186 -3.41 0.81 14.09
N GLN A 187 -4.59 1.13 14.64
CA GLN A 187 -4.82 1.10 16.09
C GLN A 187 -4.60 -0.29 16.72
N ARG A 188 -5.11 -1.34 16.05
CA ARG A 188 -5.28 -2.66 16.66
C ARG A 188 -4.26 -3.66 16.12
N HIS A 189 -3.72 -4.48 17.01
CA HIS A 189 -2.91 -5.64 16.66
C HIS A 189 -3.80 -6.85 16.30
N PHE A 190 -4.80 -7.10 17.14
CA PHE A 190 -5.77 -8.18 16.97
C PHE A 190 -7.18 -7.64 16.73
N VAL A 191 -8.05 -8.46 16.13
CA VAL A 191 -9.47 -8.09 16.00
C VAL A 191 -10.14 -8.00 17.39
N PRO A 192 -11.20 -7.20 17.56
CA PRO A 192 -11.94 -7.14 18.82
C PRO A 192 -12.40 -8.53 19.27
N GLY A 193 -12.15 -8.88 20.53
CA GLY A 193 -12.52 -10.18 21.10
C GLY A 193 -11.59 -11.35 20.73
N ALA A 194 -10.45 -11.08 20.08
CA ALA A 194 -9.45 -12.11 19.83
C ALA A 194 -8.97 -12.79 21.13
N THR A 195 -8.88 -14.12 21.07
CA THR A 195 -8.39 -15.00 22.15
C THR A 195 -7.16 -15.79 21.73
N GLN A 196 -6.82 -15.77 20.43
CA GLN A 196 -5.68 -16.45 19.84
C GLN A 196 -4.81 -15.48 19.04
N SER A 197 -3.51 -15.76 18.98
CA SER A 197 -2.48 -14.93 18.34
C SER A 197 -2.55 -14.86 16.81
N ASP A 198 -3.35 -15.71 16.16
CA ASP A 198 -3.57 -15.65 14.71
C ASP A 198 -4.73 -14.74 14.31
N GLN A 199 -5.54 -14.27 15.26
CA GLN A 199 -6.70 -13.41 15.01
C GLN A 199 -6.30 -11.93 14.84
N LEU A 200 -5.40 -11.70 13.89
CA LEU A 200 -4.79 -10.39 13.60
C LEU A 200 -5.79 -9.41 13.00
N ALA A 201 -5.67 -8.13 13.37
CA ALA A 201 -6.32 -7.05 12.66
C ALA A 201 -5.51 -6.73 11.39
N SER A 202 -6.18 -6.80 10.24
CA SER A 202 -5.61 -6.55 8.92
C SER A 202 -6.44 -5.53 8.14
N ALA A 203 -5.98 -5.11 6.98
CA ALA A 203 -6.75 -4.21 6.11
C ALA A 203 -8.14 -4.78 5.78
N GLY A 204 -8.27 -6.10 5.62
CA GLY A 204 -9.55 -6.76 5.31
C GLY A 204 -10.46 -7.03 6.50
N THR A 205 -10.05 -6.68 7.73
CA THR A 205 -10.88 -6.81 8.94
C THR A 205 -11.34 -5.45 9.48
N LEU A 206 -10.96 -4.35 8.81
CA LEU A 206 -11.47 -3.02 9.12
C LEU A 206 -12.94 -2.92 8.71
N SER A 207 -13.68 -1.98 9.29
CA SER A 207 -14.95 -1.58 8.68
C SER A 207 -14.69 -0.76 7.40
N PRO A 208 -15.67 -0.63 6.49
CA PRO A 208 -15.53 0.28 5.34
C PRO A 208 -15.17 1.72 5.73
N ASP A 209 -15.70 2.23 6.84
CA ASP A 209 -15.41 3.58 7.35
C ASP A 209 -13.96 3.69 7.88
N GLU A 210 -13.49 2.69 8.61
CA GLU A 210 -12.10 2.64 9.09
C GLU A 210 -11.10 2.48 7.93
N HIS A 211 -11.43 1.67 6.92
CA HIS A 211 -10.57 1.54 5.75
C HIS A 211 -10.55 2.84 4.93
N PHE A 212 -11.67 3.55 4.83
CA PHE A 212 -11.67 4.89 4.23
C PHE A 212 -10.71 5.83 4.97
N ALA A 213 -10.75 5.88 6.30
CA ALA A 213 -9.81 6.66 7.09
C ALA A 213 -8.35 6.26 6.84
N PHE A 214 -8.06 4.96 6.69
CA PHE A 214 -6.72 4.46 6.39
C PHE A 214 -6.19 4.99 5.05
N ILE A 215 -7.01 4.94 4.01
CA ILE A 215 -6.66 5.40 2.65
C ILE A 215 -6.60 6.93 2.59
N PHE A 216 -7.59 7.62 3.16
CA PHE A 216 -7.62 9.08 3.24
C PHE A 216 -6.39 9.64 3.97
N PHE A 217 -6.03 9.06 5.12
CA PHE A 217 -4.85 9.48 5.88
C PHE A 217 -3.54 9.17 5.14
N THR A 218 -3.49 8.07 4.37
CA THR A 218 -2.36 7.76 3.48
C THR A 218 -2.23 8.80 2.35
N VAL A 219 -3.34 9.20 1.74
CA VAL A 219 -3.38 10.23 0.67
C VAL A 219 -2.93 11.59 1.22
N ASP A 220 -3.36 11.96 2.43
CA ASP A 220 -2.87 13.18 3.10
C ASP A 220 -1.36 13.13 3.35
N ALA A 221 -0.86 11.99 3.85
CA ALA A 221 0.58 11.81 4.08
C ALA A 221 1.40 11.88 2.78
N LEU A 222 0.87 11.30 1.69
CA LEU A 222 1.46 11.37 0.35
C LEU A 222 1.55 12.82 -0.15
N ARG A 223 0.48 13.61 0.03
CA ARG A 223 0.46 15.03 -0.33
C ARG A 223 1.54 15.81 0.41
N GLU A 224 1.63 15.63 1.73
CA GLU A 224 2.61 16.35 2.54
C GLU A 224 4.05 15.96 2.20
N ALA A 225 4.31 14.69 1.89
CA ALA A 225 5.65 14.25 1.49
C ALA A 225 6.16 15.03 0.26
N TYR A 226 5.29 15.27 -0.74
CA TYR A 226 5.63 16.10 -1.89
C TYR A 226 5.76 17.59 -1.56
N GLN A 227 4.87 18.13 -0.72
CA GLN A 227 4.90 19.54 -0.36
C GLN A 227 6.17 19.91 0.41
N ARG A 228 6.63 19.01 1.30
CA ARG A 228 7.78 19.24 2.16
C ARG A 228 9.11 18.95 1.47
N ASN A 229 9.18 18.00 0.54
CA ASN A 229 10.41 17.68 -0.18
C ASN A 229 10.28 17.92 -1.70
N ARG A 230 10.68 19.12 -2.12
CA ARG A 230 10.69 19.53 -3.53
C ARG A 230 11.58 18.68 -4.45
N TYR A 231 12.53 17.92 -3.89
CA TYR A 231 13.48 17.11 -4.66
C TYR A 231 12.96 15.71 -4.96
N ALA A 232 11.83 15.29 -4.37
CA ALA A 232 11.24 13.99 -4.62
C ALA A 232 10.26 14.05 -5.81
N PRO A 233 10.62 13.55 -7.00
CA PRO A 233 9.67 13.41 -8.11
C PRO A 233 8.62 12.33 -7.83
N TYR A 234 8.90 11.40 -6.91
CA TYR A 234 8.01 10.29 -6.57
C TYR A 234 8.06 9.92 -5.08
N VAL A 235 6.91 9.48 -4.56
CA VAL A 235 6.75 8.92 -3.22
C VAL A 235 6.12 7.53 -3.38
N ALA A 236 6.87 6.50 -3.05
CA ALA A 236 6.39 5.12 -3.13
C ALA A 236 5.48 4.81 -1.93
N VAL A 237 4.25 4.35 -2.20
CA VAL A 237 3.30 3.92 -1.17
C VAL A 237 3.06 2.42 -1.29
N PHE A 238 3.29 1.68 -0.20
CA PHE A 238 3.13 0.23 -0.19
C PHE A 238 2.82 -0.34 1.20
N GLN A 239 2.27 -1.54 1.25
CA GLN A 239 2.08 -2.32 2.47
C GLN A 239 2.56 -3.75 2.24
N ASN A 240 3.30 -4.28 3.22
CA ASN A 240 3.71 -5.67 3.27
C ASN A 240 2.94 -6.34 4.40
N TRP A 241 2.16 -7.37 4.08
CA TRP A 241 1.35 -8.11 5.04
C TRP A 241 1.88 -9.53 5.22
N LEU A 242 2.25 -9.86 6.47
CA LEU A 242 2.90 -11.11 6.90
C LEU A 242 4.32 -11.34 6.36
N LYS A 243 5.06 -12.17 7.08
CA LYS A 243 6.48 -12.50 6.81
C LYS A 243 6.78 -12.92 5.35
N PRO A 244 5.98 -13.76 4.65
CA PRO A 244 6.26 -14.14 3.27
C PRO A 244 6.22 -12.98 2.26
N ALA A 245 5.52 -11.89 2.60
CA ALA A 245 5.49 -10.66 1.83
C ALA A 245 6.57 -9.64 2.25
N GLY A 246 7.36 -9.96 3.28
CA GLY A 246 8.44 -9.10 3.78
C GLY A 246 8.04 -8.19 4.94
N ALA A 247 6.92 -8.45 5.61
CA ALA A 247 6.57 -7.71 6.83
C ALA A 247 7.50 -8.09 7.99
N SER A 248 7.95 -7.08 8.74
CA SER A 248 8.72 -7.27 9.99
C SER A 248 7.83 -7.36 11.23
N PHE A 249 6.64 -6.75 11.17
CA PHE A 249 5.63 -6.78 12.22
C PHE A 249 4.31 -7.30 11.64
N ASP A 250 3.66 -8.19 12.38
CA ASP A 250 2.29 -8.66 12.08
C ASP A 250 1.23 -7.71 12.65
N HIS A 251 1.53 -6.41 12.64
CA HIS A 251 0.63 -5.32 13.02
C HIS A 251 0.35 -4.48 11.78
N LEU A 252 -0.91 -4.16 11.49
CA LEU A 252 -1.29 -3.45 10.27
C LEU A 252 -0.54 -2.12 10.12
N HIS A 253 0.26 -2.00 9.06
CA HIS A 253 0.90 -0.75 8.70
C HIS A 253 1.11 -0.60 7.18
N LYS A 254 1.14 0.64 6.71
CA LYS A 254 1.52 1.03 5.36
C LYS A 254 2.75 1.93 5.42
N GLN A 255 3.54 1.96 4.36
CA GLN A 255 4.79 2.73 4.28
C GLN A 255 4.71 3.72 3.13
N LEU A 256 5.32 4.89 3.34
CA LEU A 256 5.54 5.91 2.31
C LEU A 256 7.02 6.25 2.26
N VAL A 257 7.62 6.28 1.08
CA VAL A 257 9.04 6.58 0.90
C VAL A 257 9.22 7.61 -0.21
N ALA A 258 9.63 8.82 0.15
CA ALA A 258 10.10 9.80 -0.81
C ALA A 258 11.43 9.34 -1.43
N ILE A 259 11.49 9.33 -2.76
CA ILE A 259 12.66 8.93 -3.54
C ILE A 259 12.96 10.00 -4.58
N ASP A 260 14.24 10.15 -4.95
CA ASP A 260 14.72 11.14 -5.93
C ASP A 260 14.67 10.63 -7.38
N GLU A 261 14.17 9.42 -7.60
CA GLU A 261 14.05 8.77 -8.90
C GLU A 261 12.64 8.18 -9.12
N ARG A 262 12.24 7.98 -10.37
CA ARG A 262 10.98 7.28 -10.72
C ARG A 262 11.16 5.76 -10.90
N GLY A 263 12.41 5.30 -11.00
CA GLY A 263 12.78 3.91 -11.27
C GLY A 263 12.58 3.48 -12.73
N VAL A 264 13.33 2.44 -13.15
CA VAL A 264 13.37 1.95 -14.55
C VAL A 264 12.00 1.53 -15.09
N HIS A 265 11.20 0.87 -14.26
CA HIS A 265 9.84 0.44 -14.66
C HIS A 265 8.93 1.65 -14.90
N GLY A 266 9.00 2.67 -14.02
CA GLY A 266 8.26 3.92 -14.19
C GLY A 266 8.63 4.62 -15.49
N GLU A 267 9.93 4.79 -15.76
CA GLU A 267 10.41 5.44 -16.99
C GLU A 267 10.00 4.67 -18.26
N THR A 268 10.09 3.33 -18.24
CA THR A 268 9.65 2.49 -19.37
C THR A 268 8.15 2.62 -19.62
N GLU A 269 7.35 2.63 -18.54
CA GLU A 269 5.90 2.78 -18.62
C GLU A 269 5.51 4.18 -19.13
N ILE A 270 6.18 5.23 -18.66
CA ILE A 270 6.00 6.61 -19.14
C ILE A 270 6.32 6.72 -20.63
N ALA A 271 7.41 6.11 -21.09
CA ALA A 271 7.77 6.11 -22.51
C ALA A 271 6.70 5.43 -23.38
N LYS A 272 6.10 4.33 -22.90
CA LYS A 272 4.96 3.70 -23.58
C LYS A 272 3.73 4.59 -23.58
N LEU A 273 3.40 5.20 -22.44
CA LEU A 273 2.23 6.06 -22.29
C LEU A 273 2.28 7.28 -23.22
N ARG A 274 3.46 7.87 -23.45
CA ARG A 274 3.62 8.96 -24.43
C ARG A 274 3.25 8.55 -25.85
N ASN A 275 3.51 7.30 -26.22
CA ASN A 275 3.18 6.76 -27.54
C ASN A 275 1.74 6.23 -27.62
N TYR A 276 1.18 5.79 -26.49
CA TYR A 276 -0.14 5.19 -26.38
C TYR A 276 -0.92 5.79 -25.20
N PRO A 277 -1.46 7.02 -25.33
CA PRO A 277 -2.08 7.75 -24.22
C PRO A 277 -3.29 7.04 -23.58
N ASN A 278 -3.90 6.08 -24.28
CA ASN A 278 -5.05 5.31 -23.79
C ASN A 278 -4.69 3.88 -23.32
N MET A 279 -3.40 3.56 -23.17
CA MET A 279 -2.95 2.18 -22.94
C MET A 279 -3.54 1.51 -21.69
N TYR A 280 -3.89 2.26 -20.64
CA TYR A 280 -4.49 1.67 -19.43
C TYR A 280 -5.93 1.21 -19.64
N ASN A 281 -6.71 1.90 -20.48
CA ASN A 281 -8.00 1.39 -20.89
C ASN A 281 -7.80 0.16 -21.78
N GLU A 282 -7.07 0.32 -22.88
CA GLU A 282 -7.00 -0.69 -23.95
C GLU A 282 -6.29 -1.97 -23.53
N TRP A 283 -5.17 -1.86 -22.81
CA TRP A 283 -4.31 -3.00 -22.49
C TRP A 283 -4.60 -3.60 -21.11
N ALA A 284 -5.31 -2.88 -20.23
CA ALA A 284 -5.71 -3.39 -18.92
C ALA A 284 -7.23 -3.52 -18.79
N VAL A 285 -7.96 -2.45 -18.50
CA VAL A 285 -9.38 -2.55 -18.06
C VAL A 285 -10.30 -3.10 -19.16
N ASP A 286 -10.21 -2.59 -20.38
CA ASP A 286 -11.03 -3.06 -21.50
C ASP A 286 -10.64 -4.48 -21.90
N TYR A 287 -9.34 -4.82 -21.84
CA TYR A 287 -8.87 -6.18 -22.07
C TYR A 287 -9.40 -7.15 -21.02
N ALA A 288 -9.36 -6.76 -19.73
CA ALA A 288 -9.93 -7.53 -18.64
C ALA A 288 -11.44 -7.74 -18.83
N GLY A 289 -12.16 -6.70 -19.24
CA GLY A 289 -13.57 -6.78 -19.64
C GLY A 289 -13.83 -7.80 -20.73
N GLN A 290 -13.07 -7.75 -21.83
CA GLN A 290 -13.20 -8.70 -22.95
C GLN A 290 -12.89 -10.15 -22.57
N ARG A 291 -12.08 -10.35 -21.53
CA ARG A 291 -11.68 -11.69 -21.02
C ARG A 291 -12.52 -12.18 -19.83
N ASN A 292 -13.57 -11.45 -19.47
CA ASN A 292 -14.40 -11.73 -18.29
C ASN A 292 -13.58 -11.77 -16.98
N LEU A 293 -12.60 -10.89 -16.84
CA LEU A 293 -11.72 -10.80 -15.66
C LEU A 293 -12.13 -9.72 -14.67
N ILE A 294 -13.14 -8.89 -14.98
CA ILE A 294 -13.70 -7.92 -14.03
C ILE A 294 -14.30 -8.68 -12.84
N ILE A 295 -13.95 -8.21 -11.64
CA ILE A 295 -14.38 -8.76 -10.36
C ILE A 295 -15.46 -7.87 -9.76
N ALA A 296 -15.21 -6.57 -9.68
CA ALA A 296 -16.12 -5.62 -9.07
C ALA A 296 -15.89 -4.19 -9.59
N GLU A 297 -16.89 -3.34 -9.48
CA GLU A 297 -16.75 -1.91 -9.75
C GLU A 297 -17.69 -1.08 -8.85
N ASN A 298 -17.37 0.20 -8.72
CA ASN A 298 -18.28 1.22 -8.25
C ASN A 298 -18.17 2.44 -9.19
N ASP A 299 -18.66 3.58 -8.75
CA ASP A 299 -18.80 4.76 -9.61
C ASP A 299 -17.45 5.39 -9.98
N HIS A 300 -16.43 5.23 -9.14
CA HIS A 300 -15.11 5.85 -9.34
C HIS A 300 -13.95 4.85 -9.36
N ALA A 301 -14.18 3.54 -9.30
CA ALA A 301 -13.13 2.53 -9.33
C ALA A 301 -13.57 1.21 -9.99
N VAL A 302 -12.59 0.43 -10.45
CA VAL A 302 -12.77 -0.91 -11.01
C VAL A 302 -11.72 -1.87 -10.47
N CYS A 303 -12.14 -3.09 -10.14
CA CYS A 303 -11.30 -4.19 -9.70
C CYS A 303 -11.38 -5.36 -10.68
N PHE A 304 -10.23 -5.92 -11.04
CA PHE A 304 -10.14 -7.09 -11.91
C PHE A 304 -8.99 -8.01 -11.52
N ALA A 305 -9.06 -9.27 -11.97
CA ALA A 305 -7.95 -10.20 -11.83
C ALA A 305 -6.82 -9.81 -12.80
N GLY A 306 -5.69 -9.41 -12.23
CA GLY A 306 -4.52 -8.97 -12.97
C GLY A 306 -3.85 -10.11 -13.72
N PHE A 307 -3.12 -9.77 -14.78
CA PHE A 307 -2.42 -10.73 -15.63
C PHE A 307 -0.98 -10.32 -15.92
N GLY A 308 -0.12 -11.33 -16.13
CA GLY A 308 1.31 -11.11 -16.35
C GLY A 308 2.09 -10.70 -15.10
N HIS A 309 1.51 -10.85 -13.91
CA HIS A 309 2.18 -10.56 -12.63
C HIS A 309 2.91 -11.80 -12.10
N ARG A 310 4.11 -11.59 -11.56
CA ARG A 310 4.91 -12.63 -10.88
C ARG A 310 4.15 -13.41 -9.80
N TYR A 311 3.10 -12.82 -9.26
CA TYR A 311 2.22 -13.41 -8.25
C TYR A 311 0.75 -13.24 -8.69
N PRO A 312 -0.17 -14.11 -8.24
CA PRO A 312 -1.61 -13.85 -8.38
C PRO A 312 -1.94 -12.45 -7.82
N THR A 313 -2.63 -11.63 -8.60
CA THR A 313 -2.76 -10.20 -8.32
C THR A 313 -4.18 -9.73 -8.58
N LEU A 314 -4.73 -8.95 -7.65
CA LEU A 314 -5.92 -8.13 -7.85
C LEU A 314 -5.47 -6.71 -8.19
N GLU A 315 -6.06 -6.12 -9.23
CA GLU A 315 -5.76 -4.76 -9.65
C GLU A 315 -6.97 -3.86 -9.44
N VAL A 316 -6.80 -2.77 -8.70
CA VAL A 316 -7.82 -1.75 -8.48
C VAL A 316 -7.38 -0.45 -9.16
N PHE A 317 -8.18 0.05 -10.09
CA PHE A 317 -7.91 1.30 -10.81
C PHE A 317 -8.97 2.34 -10.46
N SER A 318 -8.54 3.57 -10.18
CA SER A 318 -9.45 4.72 -10.13
C SER A 318 -9.94 5.02 -11.55
N ARG A 319 -11.20 5.40 -11.68
CA ARG A 319 -11.86 5.86 -12.90
C ARG A 319 -11.90 7.38 -13.00
N SER A 320 -11.47 8.09 -11.95
CA SER A 320 -11.49 9.56 -11.90
C SER A 320 -10.78 10.18 -13.11
N ALA A 321 -11.23 11.37 -13.51
CA ALA A 321 -10.49 12.20 -14.46
C ALA A 321 -9.24 12.82 -13.83
N THR A 322 -9.14 12.81 -12.49
CA THR A 322 -8.03 13.34 -11.71
C THR A 322 -7.03 12.23 -11.39
N PRO A 323 -5.82 12.22 -12.01
CA PRO A 323 -4.83 11.17 -11.79
C PRO A 323 -4.10 11.23 -10.45
N GLU A 324 -4.03 12.40 -9.83
CA GLU A 324 -3.36 12.61 -8.55
C GLU A 324 -4.27 12.22 -7.37
N PRO A 325 -3.91 11.19 -6.55
CA PRO A 325 -4.73 10.77 -5.41
C PRO A 325 -5.08 11.92 -4.46
N TRP A 326 -4.14 12.84 -4.25
CA TRP A 326 -4.30 13.99 -3.34
C TRP A 326 -5.14 15.14 -3.89
N LEU A 327 -5.61 15.06 -5.13
CA LEU A 327 -6.56 16.00 -5.74
C LEU A 327 -7.94 15.37 -5.97
N GLN A 328 -8.09 14.06 -5.76
CA GLN A 328 -9.38 13.38 -5.85
C GLN A 328 -10.30 13.77 -4.69
N THR A 329 -11.61 13.72 -4.91
CA THR A 329 -12.59 14.04 -3.87
C THR A 329 -12.68 12.92 -2.83
N ASN A 330 -13.31 13.20 -1.69
CA ASN A 330 -13.51 12.18 -0.67
C ASN A 330 -14.35 11.00 -1.18
N GLU A 331 -15.31 11.24 -2.07
CA GLU A 331 -16.13 10.21 -2.71
C GLU A 331 -15.27 9.30 -3.62
N GLU A 332 -14.36 9.90 -4.39
CA GLU A 332 -13.43 9.15 -5.25
C GLU A 332 -12.42 8.33 -4.43
N ILE A 333 -11.89 8.90 -3.34
CA ILE A 333 -11.01 8.21 -2.39
C ILE A 333 -11.77 7.08 -1.69
N LYS A 334 -13.01 7.32 -1.26
CA LYS A 334 -13.86 6.29 -0.65
C LYS A 334 -14.14 5.15 -1.63
N ALA A 335 -14.48 5.44 -2.87
CA ALA A 335 -14.70 4.43 -3.89
C ALA A 335 -13.45 3.56 -4.15
N MET A 336 -12.26 4.15 -4.16
CA MET A 336 -11.00 3.38 -4.21
C MET A 336 -10.81 2.53 -2.95
N SER A 337 -11.02 3.12 -1.77
CA SER A 337 -10.96 2.43 -0.49
C SER A 337 -11.88 1.22 -0.44
N ASP A 338 -13.14 1.35 -0.87
CA ASP A 338 -14.13 0.29 -0.80
C ASP A 338 -13.71 -0.95 -1.62
N LEU A 339 -13.12 -0.77 -2.81
CA LEU A 339 -12.63 -1.89 -3.61
C LEU A 339 -11.32 -2.48 -3.06
N ILE A 340 -10.40 -1.65 -2.56
CA ILE A 340 -9.17 -2.14 -1.91
C ILE A 340 -9.52 -2.95 -0.66
N HIS A 341 -10.44 -2.45 0.16
CA HIS A 341 -10.97 -3.12 1.34
C HIS A 341 -11.58 -4.47 0.97
N ALA A 342 -12.49 -4.48 -0.01
CA ALA A 342 -13.15 -5.68 -0.47
C ALA A 342 -12.16 -6.75 -0.97
N CYS A 343 -11.10 -6.36 -1.67
CA CYS A 343 -10.03 -7.26 -2.10
C CYS A 343 -9.30 -7.91 -0.91
N HIS A 344 -8.93 -7.13 0.11
CA HIS A 344 -8.27 -7.67 1.31
C HIS A 344 -9.22 -8.55 2.13
N ALA A 345 -10.48 -8.14 2.30
CA ALA A 345 -11.50 -8.91 3.01
C ALA A 345 -11.78 -10.25 2.32
N ALA A 346 -11.79 -10.28 0.99
CA ALA A 346 -11.99 -11.50 0.21
C ALA A 346 -10.79 -12.47 0.27
N ALA A 347 -9.57 -11.94 0.32
CA ALA A 347 -8.36 -12.74 0.52
C ALA A 347 -8.29 -13.32 1.96
N GLY A 348 -8.66 -12.50 2.94
CA GLY A 348 -8.60 -12.80 4.37
C GLY A 348 -7.23 -12.52 5.01
N PRO A 349 -7.18 -12.40 6.35
CA PRO A 349 -5.99 -11.94 7.07
C PRO A 349 -4.81 -12.91 7.02
N HIS A 350 -5.01 -14.16 6.60
CA HIS A 350 -3.97 -15.18 6.55
C HIS A 350 -3.30 -15.33 5.17
N VAL A 351 -3.66 -14.49 4.19
CA VAL A 351 -3.02 -14.48 2.87
C VAL A 351 -1.92 -13.41 2.87
N PRO A 352 -0.63 -13.78 2.85
CA PRO A 352 0.45 -12.82 2.75
C PRO A 352 0.33 -12.03 1.45
N CYS A 353 0.45 -10.71 1.51
CA CYS A 353 0.32 -9.88 0.32
C CYS A 353 1.20 -8.63 0.34
N ASN A 354 1.53 -8.15 -0.86
CA ASN A 354 2.02 -6.79 -1.06
C ASN A 354 0.89 -5.97 -1.66
N GLU A 355 0.61 -4.80 -1.09
CA GLU A 355 -0.22 -3.77 -1.71
C GLU A 355 0.71 -2.67 -2.22
N GLU A 356 0.68 -2.40 -3.52
CA GLU A 356 1.59 -1.46 -4.19
C GLU A 356 0.78 -0.38 -4.92
N TRP A 357 1.01 0.88 -4.60
CA TRP A 357 0.33 1.99 -5.28
C TRP A 357 1.18 2.50 -6.44
N HIS A 358 0.52 2.75 -7.55
CA HIS A 358 1.06 3.50 -8.68
C HIS A 358 0.16 4.71 -8.90
N HIS A 359 0.76 5.87 -9.04
CA HIS A 359 0.06 7.11 -9.38
C HIS A 359 0.97 7.97 -10.26
N LYS A 360 0.42 9.06 -10.79
CA LYS A 360 1.19 10.05 -11.53
C LYS A 360 2.31 10.65 -10.65
N PRO A 361 3.58 10.62 -11.09
CA PRO A 361 4.65 11.40 -10.48
C PRO A 361 4.31 12.90 -10.50
N ILE A 362 4.77 13.64 -9.49
CA ILE A 362 4.34 15.04 -9.32
C ILE A 362 4.76 15.95 -10.48
N ASP A 363 5.86 15.62 -11.14
CA ASP A 363 6.49 16.38 -12.20
C ASP A 363 6.10 15.93 -13.62
N LEU A 364 5.24 14.92 -13.74
CA LEU A 364 4.86 14.36 -15.02
C LEU A 364 3.70 15.15 -15.68
N ASP A 365 3.79 15.37 -16.99
CA ASP A 365 2.82 16.09 -17.83
C ASP A 365 1.68 15.20 -18.39
N ILE A 366 1.91 13.90 -18.47
CA ILE A 366 0.94 12.92 -18.96
C ILE A 366 0.16 12.25 -17.81
N ALA A 367 -1.10 11.94 -18.05
CA ALA A 367 -1.98 11.37 -17.04
C ALA A 367 -1.72 9.87 -16.83
N MET A 368 -1.32 9.50 -15.61
CA MET A 368 -1.20 8.11 -15.17
C MET A 368 -2.26 7.82 -14.11
N PRO A 369 -3.00 6.70 -14.20
CA PRO A 369 -4.06 6.38 -13.25
C PRO A 369 -3.49 6.16 -11.85
N TRP A 370 -4.24 6.58 -10.83
CA TRP A 370 -4.08 5.98 -9.51
C TRP A 370 -4.59 4.55 -9.56
N ARG A 371 -3.70 3.59 -9.29
CA ARG A 371 -4.01 2.16 -9.25
C ARG A 371 -3.26 1.46 -8.14
N VAL A 372 -3.84 0.38 -7.63
CA VAL A 372 -3.31 -0.40 -6.50
C VAL A 372 -3.26 -1.87 -6.88
N MET A 373 -2.08 -2.46 -6.76
CA MET A 373 -1.83 -3.88 -7.05
C MET A 373 -1.75 -4.65 -5.73
N ILE A 374 -2.66 -5.60 -5.51
CA ILE A 374 -2.64 -6.49 -4.34
C ILE A 374 -2.14 -7.86 -4.78
N LYS A 375 -0.87 -8.13 -4.50
CA LYS A 375 -0.13 -9.32 -4.95
C LYS A 375 -0.06 -10.36 -3.85
N TRP A 376 -0.65 -11.53 -4.06
CA TRP A 376 -0.65 -12.61 -3.08
C TRP A 376 0.67 -13.40 -3.10
N ARG A 377 1.41 -13.36 -2.00
CA ARG A 377 2.76 -13.93 -1.85
C ARG A 377 2.70 -15.40 -1.42
N VAL A 378 2.07 -16.20 -2.27
CA VAL A 378 1.73 -17.61 -2.02
C VAL A 378 2.70 -18.60 -2.66
N SER A 379 3.72 -18.11 -3.35
CA SER A 379 4.78 -18.92 -3.96
C SER A 379 6.17 -18.36 -3.63
N THR A 380 7.11 -19.27 -3.40
CA THR A 380 8.55 -18.96 -3.36
C THR A 380 9.12 -19.13 -4.75
N LEU A 381 9.91 -18.15 -5.22
CA LEU A 381 10.63 -18.31 -6.49
C LEU A 381 11.70 -19.39 -6.37
N ALA A 382 11.90 -20.14 -7.45
CA ALA A 382 12.94 -21.16 -7.55
C ALA A 382 13.95 -20.83 -8.68
N GLY A 383 14.85 -21.77 -8.96
CA GLY A 383 15.94 -21.57 -9.92
C GLY A 383 15.46 -21.35 -11.37
N PHE A 384 14.27 -21.82 -11.72
CA PHE A 384 13.70 -21.62 -13.06
C PHE A 384 13.40 -20.13 -13.32
N GLU A 385 12.66 -19.50 -12.41
CA GLU A 385 12.28 -18.09 -12.52
C GLU A 385 13.52 -17.18 -12.42
N GLY A 386 14.50 -17.57 -11.60
CA GLY A 386 15.76 -16.84 -11.46
C GLY A 386 16.57 -16.75 -12.75
N SER A 387 16.66 -17.85 -13.50
CA SER A 387 17.49 -17.98 -14.71
C SER A 387 16.79 -17.53 -16.00
N THR A 388 15.48 -17.74 -16.12
CA THR A 388 14.72 -17.44 -17.35
C THR A 388 14.00 -16.11 -17.32
N LYS A 389 13.72 -15.57 -16.12
CA LYS A 389 12.79 -14.45 -15.90
C LYS A 389 11.34 -14.71 -16.35
N VAL A 390 11.01 -15.96 -16.65
CA VAL A 390 9.63 -16.44 -16.79
C VAL A 390 9.16 -16.92 -15.43
N TYR A 391 8.05 -16.37 -14.95
CA TYR A 391 7.50 -16.71 -13.63
C TYR A 391 6.44 -17.80 -13.72
N LEU A 392 6.25 -18.55 -12.64
CA LEU A 392 5.21 -19.58 -12.55
C LEU A 392 4.17 -19.21 -11.49
N ASN A 393 2.91 -19.16 -11.90
CA ASN A 393 1.78 -19.02 -11.00
C ASN A 393 0.99 -20.32 -10.87
N THR A 394 0.48 -20.57 -9.67
CA THR A 394 -0.43 -21.70 -9.39
C THR A 394 -1.87 -21.38 -9.74
N LEU A 395 -2.23 -20.09 -9.73
CA LEU A 395 -3.55 -19.59 -10.11
C LEU A 395 -3.46 -18.82 -11.43
N SER A 396 -4.40 -19.09 -12.34
CA SER A 396 -4.66 -18.22 -13.48
C SER A 396 -5.46 -16.98 -13.05
N PRO A 397 -5.55 -15.93 -13.89
CA PRO A 397 -6.41 -14.78 -13.60
C PRO A 397 -7.88 -15.18 -13.41
N TRP A 398 -8.37 -16.19 -14.14
CA TRP A 398 -9.73 -16.71 -13.94
C TRP A 398 -9.88 -17.40 -12.58
N ASP A 399 -8.90 -18.21 -12.15
CA ASP A 399 -8.94 -18.83 -10.82
C ASP A 399 -8.96 -17.79 -9.69
N VAL A 400 -8.21 -16.68 -9.84
CA VAL A 400 -8.25 -15.56 -8.89
C VAL A 400 -9.65 -14.96 -8.84
N ARG A 401 -10.22 -14.62 -10.00
CA ARG A 401 -11.57 -14.06 -10.10
C ARG A 401 -12.61 -14.99 -9.48
N ASP A 402 -12.62 -16.26 -9.88
CA ASP A 402 -13.64 -17.23 -9.48
C ASP A 402 -13.53 -17.61 -8.00
N ARG A 403 -12.38 -17.34 -7.37
CA ARG A 403 -12.21 -17.42 -5.92
C ARG A 403 -12.73 -16.17 -5.19
N VAL A 404 -12.51 -14.99 -5.75
CA VAL A 404 -12.84 -13.71 -5.08
C VAL A 404 -14.32 -13.37 -5.21
N VAL A 405 -14.92 -13.57 -6.39
CA VAL A 405 -16.31 -13.16 -6.67
C VAL A 405 -17.33 -13.77 -5.68
N PRO A 406 -17.35 -15.09 -5.42
CA PRO A 406 -18.28 -15.65 -4.44
C PRO A 406 -18.09 -15.07 -3.05
N ARG A 407 -16.84 -14.85 -2.65
CA ARG A 407 -16.52 -14.29 -1.34
C ARG A 407 -16.98 -12.84 -1.21
N LEU A 408 -16.91 -12.04 -2.28
CA LEU A 408 -17.44 -10.68 -2.27
C LEU A 408 -18.97 -10.65 -2.09
N TYR A 409 -19.71 -11.58 -2.72
CA TYR A 409 -21.15 -11.67 -2.47
C TYR A 409 -21.45 -11.96 -1.00
N GLU A 410 -20.80 -12.97 -0.40
CA GLU A 410 -20.97 -13.29 1.02
C GLU A 410 -20.64 -12.10 1.95
N LEU A 411 -19.55 -11.40 1.65
CA LEU A 411 -19.12 -10.24 2.43
C LEU A 411 -20.10 -9.06 2.29
N ARG A 412 -20.64 -8.84 1.09
CA ARG A 412 -21.63 -7.78 0.86
C ARG A 412 -22.95 -8.10 1.56
N ASP A 413 -23.41 -9.33 1.47
CA ASP A 413 -24.67 -9.78 2.08
C ASP A 413 -24.62 -9.74 3.61
N SER A 414 -23.43 -9.93 4.20
CA SER A 414 -23.19 -9.79 5.64
C SER A 414 -22.91 -8.33 6.08
N GLY A 415 -22.84 -7.38 5.16
CA GLY A 415 -22.50 -5.98 5.44
C GLY A 415 -21.04 -5.73 5.82
N ALA A 416 -20.15 -6.69 5.58
CA ALA A 416 -18.72 -6.57 5.87
C ALA A 416 -17.98 -5.68 4.86
N ILE A 417 -18.52 -5.51 3.64
CA ILE A 417 -18.01 -4.58 2.63
C ILE A 417 -19.12 -3.62 2.19
N ASP A 418 -18.76 -2.55 1.48
CA ASP A 418 -19.71 -1.55 1.03
C ASP A 418 -20.80 -2.16 0.12
N GLY A 419 -22.06 -1.90 0.46
CA GLY A 419 -23.23 -2.48 -0.20
C GLY A 419 -23.45 -2.00 -1.64
N SER A 420 -22.83 -0.88 -2.04
CA SER A 420 -22.96 -0.31 -3.38
C SER A 420 -22.05 -0.96 -4.43
N ILE A 421 -21.10 -1.79 -4.00
CA ILE A 421 -20.15 -2.48 -4.89
C ILE A 421 -20.94 -3.41 -5.82
N ARG A 422 -20.81 -3.18 -7.14
CA ARG A 422 -21.34 -4.06 -8.18
C ARG A 422 -20.35 -5.19 -8.40
N ILE A 423 -20.81 -6.43 -8.31
CA ILE A 423 -19.95 -7.62 -8.35
C ILE A 423 -20.21 -8.42 -9.64
N ALA A 424 -19.14 -8.82 -10.31
CA ALA A 424 -19.15 -9.69 -11.49
C ALA A 424 -20.18 -9.26 -12.55
N THR A 425 -21.27 -10.01 -12.72
CA THR A 425 -22.31 -9.76 -13.74
C THR A 425 -23.12 -8.49 -13.51
N GLU A 426 -23.02 -7.88 -12.33
CA GLU A 426 -23.63 -6.58 -12.03
C GLU A 426 -22.78 -5.40 -12.54
N CYS A 427 -21.52 -5.65 -12.89
CA CYS A 427 -20.63 -4.62 -13.41
C CYS A 427 -21.09 -4.18 -14.81
N SER A 428 -21.00 -2.88 -15.10
CA SER A 428 -21.31 -2.32 -16.41
C SER A 428 -20.29 -2.69 -17.49
N VAL A 429 -19.02 -2.92 -17.10
CA VAL A 429 -17.90 -3.25 -18.00
C VAL A 429 -17.77 -2.25 -19.16
N ARG A 430 -18.02 -0.98 -18.87
CA ARG A 430 -17.96 0.10 -19.88
C ARG A 430 -16.53 0.20 -20.44
N ARG A 431 -16.41 0.16 -21.77
CA ARG A 431 -15.13 0.46 -22.45
C ARG A 431 -14.70 1.89 -22.16
N ASN A 432 -13.40 2.12 -22.06
CA ASN A 432 -12.85 3.43 -21.76
C ASN A 432 -13.37 4.01 -20.43
N SER A 433 -13.51 3.15 -19.41
CA SER A 433 -14.00 3.60 -18.09
C SER A 433 -13.01 4.45 -17.30
N LEU A 434 -11.73 4.48 -17.69
CA LEU A 434 -10.72 5.33 -17.07
C LEU A 434 -10.69 6.71 -17.76
N LEU A 435 -11.05 7.76 -17.02
CA LEU A 435 -11.30 9.10 -17.58
C LEU A 435 -10.06 10.00 -17.73
N TYR A 436 -8.85 9.44 -17.56
CA TYR A 436 -7.58 10.16 -17.60
C TYR A 436 -7.22 10.75 -18.97
N ASN A 437 -7.61 10.05 -20.04
CA ASN A 437 -7.35 10.53 -21.39
C ASN A 437 -8.42 11.56 -21.78
N LYS A 438 -8.06 12.85 -21.70
CA LYS A 438 -8.96 13.97 -22.01
C LYS A 438 -9.55 13.91 -23.43
N ASN A 439 -8.88 13.24 -24.37
CA ASN A 439 -9.39 13.08 -25.74
C ASN A 439 -10.61 12.14 -25.84
N LEU A 440 -10.92 11.36 -24.80
CA LEU A 440 -12.10 10.51 -24.75
C LEU A 440 -13.35 11.23 -24.22
N ASN A 441 -13.17 12.39 -23.59
CA ASN A 441 -14.22 13.21 -23.01
C ASN A 441 -14.68 14.35 -23.96
N MET A 442 -14.24 14.32 -25.22
CA MET A 442 -14.65 15.25 -26.29
C MET A 442 -15.71 14.64 -27.20
#